data_AF-A0A1F9ZQZ8-F1
#
_entry.id   AF-A0A1F9ZQZ8-F1
#
_cell.length_a   1.000
_cell.length_b   1.000
_cell.length_c   1.000
_cell.angle_alpha   90.00
_cell.angle_beta   90.00
_cell.angle_gamma   90.00
#
_symmetry.space_group_name_H-M   'P 1'
#
loop_
_entity.id
_entity.type
_entity.pdbx_description
1 polymer ?
#
loop_
_entity_poly.entity_id
_entity_poly.type
_entity_poly.pdbx_seq_one_letter_code
_entity_poly.pdbx_strand_id
1 'polypeptide(L)'
;MKRVYVSPYQAKWKSEFARLCNHLTMILEDEALAIRHVGSTSVEGCHAKPILDVDVVLKHPDDLPKIRALLEKRGYYFRGDLGIPERFAFGYGSSSFMRHHLYVVLPQSDAYLSHLALRDSLRANGEYLEEYSRIKIAMADRFPNDIDAYIDGKGETIRKIKESEIGRTSYELNGQPHTRERIDSNTILLKTEGDFPGEIRFTLHPFQAILLIGEDKVKKHLLGLAKEIAIGYKKSVDSIDA
;
A
#
# COMPACT_ATOMS: atom_id res chain seq x y z
N MET A 1 2.08 24.35 -21.67
CA MET A 1 2.46 23.47 -20.54
C MET A 1 1.87 24.03 -19.25
N LYS A 2 1.46 23.18 -18.29
CA LYS A 2 0.98 23.63 -16.97
C LYS A 2 2.20 23.89 -16.07
N ARG A 3 2.29 25.09 -15.51
CA ARG A 3 3.35 25.50 -14.57
C ARG A 3 3.46 24.52 -13.40
N VAL A 4 4.68 24.17 -13.02
CA VAL A 4 5.00 23.44 -11.79
C VAL A 4 4.74 24.37 -10.61
N TYR A 5 3.82 23.98 -9.75
CA TYR A 5 3.44 24.73 -8.56
C TYR A 5 3.39 23.80 -7.36
N VAL A 6 4.08 24.19 -6.29
CA VAL A 6 4.13 23.48 -5.01
C VAL A 6 3.44 24.36 -3.98
N SER A 7 2.44 23.82 -3.29
CA SER A 7 1.77 24.51 -2.20
C SER A 7 2.21 23.94 -0.84
N PRO A 8 2.04 24.70 0.25
CA PRO A 8 2.01 24.14 1.59
C PRO A 8 1.04 22.98 1.70
N TYR A 9 1.26 22.12 2.72
CA TYR A 9 0.35 21.03 3.03
C TYR A 9 -1.07 21.57 3.27
N GLN A 10 -2.07 20.84 2.77
CA GLN A 10 -3.47 21.16 2.99
C GLN A 10 -4.18 19.97 3.61
N ALA A 11 -4.77 20.14 4.79
CA ALA A 11 -5.50 19.09 5.51
C ALA A 11 -6.61 18.44 4.66
N LYS A 12 -7.18 19.19 3.71
CA LYS A 12 -8.20 18.69 2.78
C LYS A 12 -7.72 17.55 1.88
N TRP A 13 -6.41 17.36 1.69
CA TRP A 13 -5.89 16.24 0.87
C TRP A 13 -6.27 14.89 1.47
N LYS A 14 -6.32 14.78 2.81
CA LYS A 14 -6.76 13.57 3.51
C LYS A 14 -8.22 13.26 3.23
N SER A 15 -9.10 14.27 3.30
CA SER A 15 -10.53 14.10 3.00
C SER A 15 -10.80 13.86 1.51
N GLU A 16 -10.05 14.52 0.62
CA GLU A 16 -10.16 14.29 -0.84
C GLU A 16 -9.70 12.88 -1.22
N PHE A 17 -8.63 12.38 -0.61
CA PHE A 17 -8.24 10.98 -0.76
C PHE A 17 -9.31 10.03 -0.22
N ALA A 18 -9.86 10.28 0.98
CA ALA A 18 -10.92 9.41 1.52
C ALA A 18 -12.15 9.33 0.60
N ARG A 19 -12.56 10.45 -0.01
CA ARG A 19 -13.64 10.49 -1.00
C ARG A 19 -13.31 9.66 -2.24
N LEU A 20 -12.11 9.81 -2.79
CA LEU A 20 -11.65 9.04 -3.94
C LEU A 20 -11.49 7.55 -3.62
N CYS A 21 -10.94 7.22 -2.45
CA CYS A 21 -10.78 5.86 -1.96
C CYS A 21 -12.13 5.16 -1.86
N ASN A 22 -13.13 5.78 -1.23
CA ASN A 22 -14.49 5.22 -1.16
C ASN A 22 -15.10 4.99 -2.55
N HIS A 23 -14.88 5.92 -3.48
CA HIS A 23 -15.33 5.75 -4.86
C HIS A 23 -14.68 4.57 -5.55
N LEU A 24 -13.36 4.43 -5.45
CA LEU A 24 -12.61 3.31 -6.00
C LEU A 24 -13.02 1.99 -5.34
N THR A 25 -13.23 1.96 -4.02
CA THR A 25 -13.75 0.77 -3.33
C THR A 25 -15.11 0.34 -3.89
N MET A 26 -16.02 1.26 -4.19
CA MET A 26 -17.32 0.91 -4.81
C MET A 26 -17.19 0.39 -6.25
N ILE A 27 -16.10 0.71 -6.95
CA ILE A 27 -15.85 0.24 -8.33
C ILE A 27 -15.19 -1.13 -8.30
N LEU A 28 -14.26 -1.32 -7.38
CA LEU A 28 -13.38 -2.47 -7.32
C LEU A 28 -13.91 -3.55 -6.39
N GLU A 29 -14.87 -3.22 -5.51
CA GLU A 29 -15.45 -4.14 -4.51
C GLU A 29 -14.33 -4.87 -3.77
N ASP A 30 -14.33 -6.20 -3.81
CA ASP A 30 -13.32 -7.04 -3.18
C ASP A 30 -12.15 -7.39 -4.13
N GLU A 31 -12.06 -6.84 -5.33
CA GLU A 31 -11.03 -7.23 -6.32
C GLU A 31 -9.64 -6.68 -6.00
N ALA A 32 -9.56 -5.51 -5.36
CA ALA A 32 -8.29 -4.92 -4.96
C ALA A 32 -7.84 -5.45 -3.59
N LEU A 33 -6.54 -5.72 -3.45
CA LEU A 33 -5.95 -6.03 -2.14
C LEU A 33 -5.98 -4.80 -1.22
N ALA A 34 -5.68 -3.63 -1.77
CA ALA A 34 -5.68 -2.38 -1.05
C ALA A 34 -5.77 -1.17 -2.00
N ILE A 35 -6.25 -0.05 -1.47
CA ILE A 35 -6.13 1.27 -2.11
C ILE A 35 -5.31 2.14 -1.16
N ARG A 36 -4.18 2.68 -1.65
CA ARG A 36 -3.22 3.41 -0.82
C ARG A 36 -3.05 4.84 -1.29
N HIS A 37 -3.13 5.76 -0.33
CA HIS A 37 -2.63 7.13 -0.53
C HIS A 37 -1.12 7.10 -0.48
N VAL A 38 -0.49 7.49 -1.57
CA VAL A 38 0.97 7.58 -1.71
C VAL A 38 1.37 8.97 -2.19
N GLY A 39 2.66 9.16 -2.46
CA GLY A 39 3.19 10.45 -2.89
C GLY A 39 3.15 11.51 -1.77
N SER A 40 3.50 12.75 -2.12
CA SER A 40 3.70 13.81 -1.13
C SER A 40 2.42 14.26 -0.44
N THR A 41 1.27 14.18 -1.11
CA THR A 41 -0.02 14.62 -0.52
C THR A 41 -0.53 13.66 0.57
N SER A 42 0.05 12.47 0.69
CA SER A 42 -0.24 11.50 1.74
C SER A 42 0.53 11.75 3.05
N VAL A 43 1.44 12.73 3.07
CA VAL A 43 2.30 13.03 4.22
C VAL A 43 1.90 14.39 4.80
N GLU A 44 1.42 14.38 6.05
CA GLU A 44 1.03 15.61 6.75
C GLU A 44 2.26 16.55 6.89
N GLY A 45 2.07 17.85 6.66
CA GLY A 45 3.15 18.84 6.66
C GLY A 45 3.99 18.93 5.38
N CYS A 46 3.88 17.97 4.46
CA CYS A 46 4.68 17.94 3.25
C CYS A 46 4.20 18.96 2.19
N HIS A 47 5.11 19.81 1.69
CA HIS A 47 4.79 20.72 0.58
C HIS A 47 4.65 19.93 -0.73
N ALA A 48 3.59 20.10 -1.50
CA ALA A 48 3.35 19.25 -2.67
C ALA A 48 2.66 19.99 -3.81
N LYS A 49 2.76 19.42 -5.02
CA LYS A 49 1.79 19.70 -6.07
C LYS A 49 0.42 19.20 -5.57
N PRO A 50 -0.66 19.98 -5.71
CA PRO A 50 -2.00 19.58 -5.25
C PRO A 50 -2.60 18.54 -6.21
N ILE A 51 -1.99 17.35 -6.25
CA ILE A 51 -2.39 16.17 -7.02
C ILE A 51 -2.25 14.97 -6.08
N LEU A 52 -3.31 14.16 -5.96
CA LEU A 52 -3.23 12.92 -5.19
C LEU A 52 -2.47 11.86 -5.99
N ASP A 53 -1.65 11.04 -5.33
CA ASP A 53 -1.10 9.83 -5.92
C ASP A 53 -1.75 8.62 -5.23
N VAL A 54 -2.34 7.72 -6.01
CA VAL A 54 -3.13 6.59 -5.50
C VAL A 54 -2.68 5.30 -6.16
N ASP A 55 -2.34 4.32 -5.34
CA ASP A 55 -2.06 2.95 -5.77
C ASP A 55 -3.24 2.03 -5.46
N VAL A 56 -3.72 1.31 -6.46
CA VAL A 56 -4.61 0.16 -6.35
C VAL A 56 -3.72 -1.09 -6.41
N VAL A 57 -3.63 -1.81 -5.30
CA VAL A 57 -2.76 -2.98 -5.18
C VAL A 57 -3.53 -4.22 -5.60
N LEU A 58 -2.99 -4.98 -6.56
CA LEU A 58 -3.57 -6.25 -6.99
C LEU A 58 -3.42 -7.33 -5.92
N LYS A 59 -4.30 -8.34 -5.93
CA LYS A 59 -4.11 -9.56 -5.15
C LYS A 59 -3.17 -10.51 -5.90
N HIS A 60 -3.40 -10.69 -7.18
CA HIS A 60 -2.59 -11.49 -8.09
C HIS A 60 -2.32 -10.73 -9.41
N PRO A 61 -1.18 -10.95 -10.08
CA PRO A 61 -0.90 -10.33 -11.40
C PRO A 61 -2.01 -10.55 -12.42
N ASP A 62 -2.65 -11.73 -12.39
CA ASP A 62 -3.73 -12.11 -13.31
C ASP A 62 -5.04 -11.33 -13.10
N ASP A 63 -5.15 -10.55 -12.01
CA ASP A 63 -6.34 -9.72 -11.74
C ASP A 63 -6.35 -8.42 -12.54
N LEU A 64 -5.21 -8.04 -13.16
CA LEU A 64 -5.08 -6.78 -13.91
C LEU A 64 -6.15 -6.60 -14.99
N PRO A 65 -6.47 -7.60 -15.85
CA PRO A 65 -7.51 -7.44 -16.87
C PRO A 65 -8.89 -7.13 -16.27
N LYS A 66 -9.21 -7.73 -15.11
CA LYS A 66 -10.47 -7.53 -14.42
C LYS A 66 -10.55 -6.13 -13.80
N ILE A 67 -9.53 -5.73 -13.05
CA ILE A 67 -9.43 -4.39 -12.46
C ILE A 67 -9.47 -3.31 -13.54
N ARG A 68 -8.74 -3.51 -14.64
CA ARG A 68 -8.76 -2.62 -15.80
C ARG A 68 -10.18 -2.46 -16.33
N ALA A 69 -10.90 -3.55 -16.57
CA ALA A 69 -12.26 -3.50 -17.11
C ALA A 69 -13.23 -2.76 -16.16
N LEU A 70 -13.09 -2.93 -14.84
CA LEU A 70 -13.89 -2.22 -13.84
C LEU A 70 -13.62 -0.71 -13.85
N LEU A 71 -12.35 -0.32 -13.93
CA LEU A 71 -11.94 1.09 -14.02
C LEU A 71 -12.38 1.74 -15.34
N GLU A 72 -12.23 1.03 -16.47
CA GLU A 72 -12.62 1.53 -17.80
C GLU A 72 -14.12 1.77 -17.91
N LYS A 73 -14.95 0.89 -17.31
CA LYS A 73 -16.41 1.11 -17.20
C LYS A 73 -16.79 2.40 -16.44
N ARG A 74 -15.85 2.99 -15.70
CA ARG A 74 -16.06 4.18 -14.87
C ARG A 74 -15.31 5.41 -15.40
N GLY A 75 -14.84 5.35 -16.64
CA GLY A 75 -14.26 6.50 -17.34
C GLY A 75 -12.76 6.71 -17.12
N TYR A 76 -12.09 5.74 -16.48
CA TYR A 76 -10.64 5.66 -16.54
C TYR A 76 -10.20 5.03 -17.87
N TYR A 77 -8.98 5.28 -18.31
CA TYR A 77 -8.40 4.63 -19.48
C TYR A 77 -6.98 4.17 -19.21
N PHE A 78 -6.66 2.95 -19.65
CA PHE A 78 -5.36 2.33 -19.46
C PHE A 78 -4.28 3.04 -20.27
N ARG A 79 -3.14 3.35 -19.64
CA ARG A 79 -1.98 4.00 -20.29
C ARG A 79 -0.73 3.12 -20.34
N GLY A 80 -0.85 1.85 -19.96
CA GLY A 80 0.29 0.94 -19.83
C GLY A 80 1.16 1.26 -18.61
N ASP A 81 2.38 0.73 -18.60
CA ASP A 81 3.34 0.87 -17.51
C ASP A 81 4.17 2.17 -17.57
N LEU A 82 4.16 2.84 -18.73
CA LEU A 82 4.96 4.03 -19.03
C LEU A 82 6.45 3.82 -18.72
N GLY A 83 6.96 2.61 -18.97
CA GLY A 83 8.36 2.26 -18.73
C GLY A 83 8.70 1.95 -17.26
N ILE A 84 7.71 1.85 -16.37
CA ILE A 84 7.92 1.40 -14.98
C ILE A 84 7.27 0.03 -14.79
N PRO A 85 8.06 -1.06 -14.76
CA PRO A 85 7.52 -2.41 -14.64
C PRO A 85 6.53 -2.55 -13.48
N GLU A 86 5.47 -3.32 -13.72
CA GLU A 86 4.48 -3.69 -12.70
C GLU A 86 3.69 -2.52 -12.08
N ARG A 87 3.82 -1.31 -12.62
CA ARG A 87 3.07 -0.11 -12.23
C ARG A 87 2.31 0.47 -13.43
N PHE A 88 1.05 0.11 -13.53
CA PHE A 88 0.20 0.49 -14.65
C PHE A 88 -0.55 1.79 -14.40
N ALA A 89 -0.33 2.80 -15.24
CA ALA A 89 -0.96 4.10 -15.11
C ALA A 89 -2.35 4.15 -15.75
N PHE A 90 -3.27 4.84 -15.09
CA PHE A 90 -4.61 5.14 -15.59
C PHE A 90 -4.80 6.65 -15.74
N GLY A 91 -5.31 7.06 -16.89
CA GLY A 91 -5.82 8.41 -17.11
C GLY A 91 -7.33 8.46 -16.91
N TYR A 92 -7.89 9.66 -16.93
CA TYR A 92 -9.32 9.89 -16.92
C TYR A 92 -9.62 11.25 -17.58
N GLY A 93 -10.87 11.42 -18.03
CA GLY A 93 -11.34 12.68 -18.62
C GLY A 93 -11.64 13.75 -17.56
N SER A 94 -12.84 14.32 -17.60
CA SER A 94 -13.34 15.17 -16.52
C SER A 94 -13.65 14.32 -15.27
N SER A 95 -13.28 14.82 -14.10
CA SER A 95 -13.57 14.16 -12.82
C SER A 95 -14.05 15.18 -11.81
N SER A 96 -15.01 14.80 -10.96
CA SER A 96 -15.45 15.59 -9.80
C SER A 96 -14.51 15.47 -8.60
N PHE A 97 -13.53 14.56 -8.66
CA PHE A 97 -12.52 14.40 -7.62
C PHE A 97 -11.38 15.38 -7.83
N MET A 98 -10.66 15.69 -6.73
CA MET A 98 -9.36 16.34 -6.82
C MET A 98 -8.49 15.63 -7.86
N ARG A 99 -7.70 16.42 -8.61
CA ARG A 99 -6.77 15.88 -9.59
C ARG A 99 -5.90 14.80 -8.95
N HIS A 100 -5.77 13.66 -9.61
CA HIS A 100 -5.06 12.52 -9.08
C HIS A 100 -4.30 11.77 -10.17
N HIS A 101 -3.31 11.00 -9.73
CA HIS A 101 -2.66 9.95 -10.48
C HIS A 101 -3.15 8.63 -9.91
N LEU A 102 -3.62 7.75 -10.79
CA LEU A 102 -4.09 6.42 -10.42
C LEU A 102 -3.15 5.40 -11.05
N TYR A 103 -2.59 4.54 -10.20
CA TYR A 103 -1.76 3.43 -10.60
C TYR A 103 -2.38 2.13 -10.12
N VAL A 104 -2.31 1.08 -10.94
CA VAL A 104 -2.53 -0.30 -10.51
C VAL A 104 -1.16 -0.94 -10.37
N VAL A 105 -0.88 -1.55 -9.24
CA VAL A 105 0.45 -2.07 -8.90
C VAL A 105 0.38 -3.50 -8.41
N LEU A 106 1.41 -4.29 -8.73
CA LEU A 106 1.57 -5.61 -8.11
C LEU A 106 2.02 -5.46 -6.66
N PRO A 107 1.55 -6.37 -5.77
CA PRO A 107 2.12 -6.47 -4.43
C PRO A 107 3.62 -6.78 -4.58
N GLN A 108 4.45 -6.14 -3.77
CA GLN A 108 5.91 -6.27 -3.79
C GLN A 108 6.65 -5.77 -5.03
N SER A 109 5.97 -5.14 -5.99
CA SER A 109 6.66 -4.44 -7.09
C SER A 109 7.57 -3.32 -6.55
N ASP A 110 8.72 -3.12 -7.19
CA ASP A 110 9.68 -2.08 -6.78
C ASP A 110 9.04 -0.68 -6.77
N ALA A 111 8.10 -0.43 -7.68
CA ALA A 111 7.35 0.82 -7.73
C ALA A 111 6.46 1.01 -6.49
N TYR A 112 5.66 0.01 -6.12
CA TYR A 112 4.80 0.05 -4.95
C TYR A 112 5.60 0.22 -3.66
N LEU A 113 6.64 -0.61 -3.48
CA LEU A 113 7.49 -0.54 -2.30
C LEU A 113 8.25 0.79 -2.23
N SER A 114 8.71 1.32 -3.37
CA SER A 114 9.35 2.64 -3.41
C SER A 114 8.39 3.77 -3.05
N HIS A 115 7.10 3.68 -3.41
CA HIS A 115 6.10 4.69 -3.02
C HIS A 115 5.89 4.71 -1.51
N LEU A 116 5.71 3.53 -0.92
CA LEU A 116 5.51 3.37 0.51
C LEU A 116 6.77 3.74 1.32
N ALA A 117 7.96 3.30 0.89
CA ALA A 117 9.23 3.62 1.54
C ALA A 117 9.44 5.13 1.66
N LEU A 118 9.19 5.87 0.57
CA LEU A 118 9.29 7.33 0.59
C LEU A 118 8.26 7.94 1.55
N ARG A 119 6.99 7.53 1.45
CA ARG A 119 5.91 8.06 2.30
C ARG A 119 6.21 7.85 3.78
N ASP A 120 6.56 6.63 4.15
CA ASP A 120 6.70 6.24 5.55
C ASP A 120 7.97 6.83 6.16
N SER A 121 9.06 6.96 5.38
CA SER A 121 10.25 7.71 5.78
C SER A 121 9.94 9.17 6.11
N LEU A 122 9.15 9.84 5.27
CA LEU A 122 8.79 11.24 5.49
C LEU A 122 7.84 11.44 6.67
N ARG A 123 7.02 10.43 7.01
CA ARG A 123 6.13 10.48 8.17
C ARG A 123 6.88 10.26 9.48
N ALA A 124 7.90 9.41 9.45
CA ALA A 124 8.67 9.04 10.64
C ALA A 124 9.83 10.01 10.93
N ASN A 125 10.29 10.79 9.95
CA ASN A 125 11.42 11.70 10.11
C ASN A 125 11.10 13.12 9.62
N GLY A 126 11.02 14.06 10.57
CA GLY A 126 10.77 15.47 10.32
C GLY A 126 11.87 16.17 9.52
N GLU A 127 13.14 15.79 9.69
CA GLU A 127 14.25 16.37 8.93
C GLU A 127 14.15 16.00 7.45
N TYR A 128 13.81 14.74 7.14
CA TYR A 128 13.56 14.30 5.76
C TYR A 128 12.35 15.01 5.15
N LEU A 129 11.30 15.23 5.94
CA LEU A 129 10.11 15.97 5.52
C LEU A 129 10.45 17.42 5.13
N GLU A 130 11.22 18.09 5.97
CA GLU A 130 11.67 19.47 5.76
C GLU A 130 12.61 19.57 4.56
N GLU A 131 13.64 18.72 4.48
CA GLU A 131 14.58 18.70 3.36
C GLU A 131 13.86 18.46 2.03
N TYR A 132 12.98 17.44 1.99
CA TYR A 132 12.25 17.09 0.78
C TYR A 132 11.27 18.21 0.37
N SER A 133 10.62 18.87 1.32
CA SER A 133 9.75 20.02 1.06
C SER A 133 10.55 21.20 0.50
N ARG A 134 11.70 21.53 1.10
CA ARG A 134 12.59 22.60 0.67
C ARG A 134 13.09 22.38 -0.76
N ILE A 135 13.56 21.17 -1.08
CA ILE A 135 14.04 20.82 -2.42
C ILE A 135 12.91 20.93 -3.45
N LYS A 136 11.68 20.50 -3.12
CA LYS A 136 10.52 20.66 -4.02
C LYS A 136 10.21 22.13 -4.33
N ILE A 137 10.25 22.99 -3.32
CA ILE A 137 10.01 24.43 -3.51
C ILE A 137 11.11 25.00 -4.42
N ALA A 138 12.37 24.77 -4.08
CA ALA A 138 13.52 25.26 -4.86
C ALA A 138 13.49 24.77 -6.33
N MET A 139 13.13 23.51 -6.58
CA MET A 139 13.04 22.99 -7.95
C MET A 139 11.84 23.56 -8.71
N ALA A 140 10.71 23.82 -8.04
CA ALA A 140 9.56 24.45 -8.68
C ALA A 140 9.84 25.91 -9.05
N ASP A 141 10.60 26.64 -8.22
CA ASP A 141 11.02 28.01 -8.50
C ASP A 141 12.06 28.08 -9.62
N ARG A 142 13.00 27.12 -9.66
CA ARG A 142 14.05 27.04 -10.68
C ARG A 142 13.52 26.55 -12.03
N PHE A 143 12.59 25.60 -12.02
CA PHE A 143 12.06 24.94 -13.22
C PHE A 143 10.52 25.04 -13.30
N PRO A 144 9.95 26.26 -13.32
CA PRO A 144 8.49 26.44 -13.23
C PRO A 144 7.75 25.94 -14.47
N ASN A 145 8.41 25.81 -15.62
CA ASN A 145 7.80 25.36 -16.87
C ASN A 145 8.39 24.05 -17.41
N ASP A 146 9.32 23.45 -16.67
CA ASP A 146 10.03 22.23 -17.05
C ASP A 146 9.76 21.15 -16.00
N ILE A 147 8.79 20.29 -16.30
CA ILE A 147 8.37 19.24 -15.38
C ILE A 147 9.44 18.15 -15.22
N ASP A 148 10.22 17.90 -16.27
CA ASP A 148 11.22 16.84 -16.28
C ASP A 148 12.42 17.27 -15.44
N ALA A 149 12.93 18.49 -15.64
CA ALA A 149 13.97 19.06 -14.78
C ALA A 149 13.54 19.18 -13.31
N TYR A 150 12.26 19.51 -13.06
CA TYR A 150 11.70 19.49 -11.71
C TYR A 150 11.72 18.09 -11.08
N ILE A 151 11.38 17.05 -11.84
CA ILE A 151 11.39 15.66 -11.35
C ILE A 151 12.82 15.23 -11.06
N ASP A 152 13.73 15.44 -12.02
CA ASP A 152 15.14 15.05 -11.94
C ASP A 152 15.86 15.71 -10.77
N GLY A 153 15.62 17.01 -10.57
CA GLY A 153 16.23 17.78 -9.48
C GLY A 153 15.90 17.29 -8.06
N LYS A 154 14.91 16.40 -7.90
CA LYS A 154 14.54 15.79 -6.61
C LYS A 154 15.04 14.35 -6.47
N GLY A 155 15.54 13.74 -7.55
CA GLY A 155 15.84 12.31 -7.61
C GLY A 155 16.83 11.88 -6.52
N GLU A 156 17.90 12.65 -6.33
CA GLU A 156 18.95 12.33 -5.36
C GLU A 156 18.44 12.39 -3.90
N THR A 157 17.66 13.41 -3.54
CA THR A 157 17.03 13.50 -2.21
C THR A 157 16.05 12.34 -1.98
N ILE A 158 15.22 12.02 -2.99
CA ILE A 158 14.31 10.88 -2.93
C ILE A 158 15.07 9.57 -2.72
N ARG A 159 16.19 9.38 -3.44
CA ARG A 159 17.04 8.20 -3.31
C ARG A 159 17.61 8.08 -1.89
N LYS A 160 18.22 9.14 -1.36
CA LYS A 160 18.76 9.19 0.00
C LYS A 160 17.73 8.86 1.08
N ILE A 161 16.53 9.44 0.98
CA ILE A 161 15.45 9.21 1.94
C ILE A 161 15.02 7.74 1.92
N LYS A 162 14.84 7.16 0.73
CA LYS A 162 14.47 5.74 0.57
C LYS A 162 15.56 4.77 1.02
N GLU A 163 16.84 5.16 0.91
CA GLU A 163 17.97 4.37 1.38
C GLU A 163 18.26 4.55 2.87
N SER A 164 17.58 5.43 3.60
CA SER A 164 17.74 5.54 5.06
C SER A 164 17.26 4.28 5.78
N GLU A 165 17.64 4.04 7.05
CA GLU A 165 17.16 2.88 7.83
C GLU A 165 15.63 2.76 7.87
N ILE A 166 14.95 3.91 7.94
CA ILE A 166 13.48 4.01 7.90
C ILE A 166 12.94 3.77 6.47
N GLY A 167 13.64 4.22 5.43
CA GLY A 167 13.26 3.93 4.03
C GLY A 167 13.54 2.49 3.62
N ARG A 168 14.54 1.89 4.24
CA ARG A 168 14.88 0.48 4.17
C ARG A 168 13.92 -0.39 4.95
N THR A 169 12.86 0.17 5.58
CA THR A 169 11.86 -0.61 6.32
C THR A 169 11.54 -1.85 5.50
N SER A 170 12.11 -2.96 5.94
CA SER A 170 11.76 -4.29 5.52
C SER A 170 10.27 -4.40 5.77
N TYR A 171 9.49 -4.77 4.76
CA TYR A 171 8.15 -5.23 5.04
C TYR A 171 8.32 -6.51 5.85
N GLU A 172 8.01 -6.44 7.14
CA GLU A 172 7.98 -7.63 7.98
C GLU A 172 6.73 -8.42 7.63
N LEU A 173 6.95 -9.52 6.92
CA LEU A 173 6.08 -10.68 6.96
C LEU A 173 6.60 -11.58 8.09
N ASN A 174 5.81 -11.73 9.16
CA ASN A 174 6.12 -12.57 10.33
C ASN A 174 7.36 -12.15 11.16
N GLY A 175 7.61 -10.85 11.37
CA GLY A 175 8.64 -10.39 12.32
C GLY A 175 10.08 -10.77 11.93
N GLN A 176 10.36 -10.89 10.63
CA GLN A 176 11.69 -11.12 10.07
C GLN A 176 12.00 -10.04 9.02
N PRO A 177 13.19 -9.44 9.01
CA PRO A 177 13.61 -8.52 7.96
C PRO A 177 13.88 -9.30 6.66
N HIS A 178 13.04 -9.09 5.64
CA HIS A 178 13.22 -9.73 4.34
C HIS A 178 14.06 -8.86 3.40
N THR A 179 15.25 -9.32 3.04
CA THR A 179 15.94 -8.96 1.79
C THR A 179 15.68 -10.06 0.76
N ARG A 180 15.34 -9.66 -0.48
CA ARG A 180 14.93 -10.52 -1.61
C ARG A 180 15.53 -11.94 -1.59
N GLU A 181 14.69 -12.94 -1.39
CA GLU A 181 14.50 -14.09 -2.29
C GLU A 181 13.07 -14.66 -2.08
N ARG A 182 12.40 -14.93 -3.19
CA ARG A 182 10.93 -15.06 -3.37
C ARG A 182 10.39 -16.43 -2.93
N ILE A 183 9.56 -16.55 -1.88
CA ILE A 183 8.59 -17.67 -1.69
C ILE A 183 7.36 -17.22 -0.84
N ASP A 184 6.18 -17.66 -1.26
CA ASP A 184 4.78 -17.31 -0.97
C ASP A 184 4.33 -17.32 0.52
N SER A 185 3.46 -16.38 0.94
CA SER A 185 3.36 -15.94 2.35
C SER A 185 1.96 -15.91 3.02
N ASN A 186 1.10 -16.94 2.87
CA ASN A 186 -0.24 -16.98 3.51
C ASN A 186 -0.47 -18.12 4.53
N THR A 187 0.59 -18.74 5.06
CA THR A 187 0.47 -19.85 6.05
C THR A 187 0.98 -19.43 7.42
N ILE A 188 0.18 -19.63 8.47
CA ILE A 188 0.63 -19.56 9.87
C ILE A 188 0.87 -20.97 10.39
N LEU A 189 2.05 -21.19 11.00
CA LEU A 189 2.42 -22.41 11.69
C LEU A 189 2.29 -22.18 13.20
N LEU A 190 1.42 -22.95 13.85
CA LEU A 190 1.33 -22.99 15.31
C LEU A 190 2.02 -24.25 15.83
N LYS A 191 3.03 -24.08 16.69
CA LYS A 191 3.68 -25.16 17.43
C LYS A 191 2.98 -25.33 18.77
N THR A 192 2.48 -26.54 19.03
CA THR A 192 1.85 -26.90 20.31
C THR A 192 2.77 -27.81 21.11
N GLU A 193 2.82 -27.60 22.43
CA GLU A 193 3.43 -28.52 23.40
C GLU A 193 2.36 -28.99 24.39
N GLY A 194 2.52 -30.21 24.93
CA GLY A 194 1.52 -30.89 25.76
C GLY A 194 0.90 -32.10 25.04
N ASP A 195 -0.35 -32.44 25.36
CA ASP A 195 -1.02 -33.70 24.96
C ASP A 195 -1.14 -33.94 23.44
N PHE A 196 -0.88 -32.91 22.62
CA PHE A 196 -0.74 -33.03 21.15
C PHE A 196 0.45 -32.20 20.67
N PRO A 197 1.67 -32.77 20.70
CA PRO A 197 2.86 -32.06 20.22
C PRO A 197 2.93 -32.11 18.69
N GLY A 198 3.05 -30.95 18.03
CA GLY A 198 3.13 -30.88 16.56
C GLY A 198 3.02 -29.48 15.97
N GLU A 199 3.19 -29.38 14.64
CA GLU A 199 2.98 -28.16 13.85
C GLU A 199 1.61 -28.20 13.16
N ILE A 200 0.72 -27.29 13.53
CA ILE A 200 -0.59 -27.14 12.86
C ILE A 200 -0.50 -25.97 11.88
N ARG A 201 -0.79 -26.24 10.60
CA ARG A 201 -0.81 -25.23 9.53
C ARG A 201 -2.22 -24.66 9.37
N PHE A 202 -2.33 -23.34 9.46
CA PHE A 202 -3.54 -22.59 9.13
C PHE A 202 -3.28 -21.70 7.93
N THR A 203 -4.11 -21.83 6.89
CA THR A 203 -4.13 -20.88 5.77
C THR A 203 -5.26 -19.90 6.02
N LEU A 204 -4.93 -18.64 6.33
CA LEU A 204 -5.93 -17.63 6.63
C LEU A 204 -6.32 -16.85 5.37
N HIS A 205 -7.61 -16.50 5.26
CA HIS A 205 -8.09 -15.57 4.25
C HIS A 205 -7.54 -14.15 4.54
N PRO A 206 -7.15 -13.34 3.53
CA PRO A 206 -6.41 -12.08 3.74
C PRO A 206 -7.06 -11.06 4.68
N PHE A 207 -8.39 -11.09 4.81
CA PHE A 207 -9.14 -10.21 5.71
C PHE A 207 -9.08 -10.62 7.19
N GLN A 208 -8.79 -11.88 7.50
CA GLN A 208 -8.68 -12.36 8.88
C GLN A 208 -7.31 -12.03 9.50
N ALA A 209 -6.28 -11.84 8.68
CA ALA A 209 -4.92 -11.51 9.13
C ALA A 209 -4.78 -10.04 9.60
N ILE A 210 -5.61 -9.13 9.09
CA ILE A 210 -5.54 -7.69 9.44
C ILE A 210 -6.10 -7.41 10.84
N LEU A 211 -6.99 -8.26 11.37
CA LEU A 211 -7.53 -8.14 12.74
C LEU A 211 -6.54 -8.59 13.83
N LEU A 212 -5.40 -9.17 13.48
CA LEU A 212 -4.41 -9.68 14.44
C LEU A 212 -3.39 -8.61 14.89
N ILE A 213 -3.40 -7.44 14.26
CA ILE A 213 -2.46 -6.34 14.54
C ILE A 213 -3.20 -5.22 15.28
N GLY A 214 -3.70 -5.53 16.48
CA GLY A 214 -4.32 -4.52 17.34
C GLY A 214 -5.21 -5.12 18.42
N GLU A 215 -4.79 -4.92 19.68
CA GLU A 215 -5.47 -5.27 20.93
C GLU A 215 -5.41 -6.73 21.40
N ASP A 216 -4.90 -6.92 22.62
CA ASP A 216 -4.83 -8.19 23.36
C ASP A 216 -6.17 -8.95 23.44
N LYS A 217 -7.30 -8.24 23.31
CA LYS A 217 -8.64 -8.84 23.29
C LYS A 217 -8.89 -9.71 22.05
N VAL A 218 -8.40 -9.31 20.88
CA VAL A 218 -8.61 -10.04 19.63
C VAL A 218 -7.78 -11.32 19.62
N LYS A 219 -6.54 -11.25 20.11
CA LYS A 219 -5.67 -12.42 20.29
C LYS A 219 -6.29 -13.44 21.25
N LYS A 220 -6.87 -13.00 22.36
CA LYS A 220 -7.55 -13.87 23.34
C LYS A 220 -8.84 -14.49 22.79
N HIS A 221 -9.60 -13.75 21.98
CA HIS A 221 -10.81 -14.24 21.33
C HIS A 221 -10.49 -15.31 20.27
N LEU A 222 -9.46 -15.10 19.45
CA LEU A 222 -9.04 -16.06 18.43
C LEU A 222 -8.38 -17.31 19.03
N LEU A 223 -7.63 -17.19 20.14
CA LEU A 223 -7.19 -18.34 20.94
C LEU A 223 -8.37 -19.12 21.55
N GLY A 224 -9.45 -18.43 21.90
CA GLY A 224 -10.71 -19.05 22.32
C GLY A 224 -11.36 -19.86 21.20
N LEU A 225 -11.55 -19.24 20.03
CA LEU A 225 -12.08 -19.89 18.82
C LEU A 225 -11.23 -21.09 18.37
N ALA A 226 -9.90 -20.96 18.39
CA ALA A 226 -9.01 -22.07 18.04
C ALA A 226 -9.12 -23.25 19.02
N LYS A 227 -9.29 -22.97 20.32
CA LYS A 227 -9.56 -24.01 21.32
C LYS A 227 -10.94 -24.65 21.12
N GLU A 228 -11.98 -23.88 20.82
CA GLU A 228 -13.31 -24.41 20.53
C GLU A 228 -13.33 -25.29 19.28
N ILE A 229 -12.63 -24.89 18.22
CA ILE A 229 -12.48 -25.68 16.99
C ILE A 229 -11.70 -26.97 17.28
N ALA A 230 -10.62 -26.91 18.06
CA ALA A 230 -9.85 -28.10 18.45
C ALA A 230 -10.67 -29.07 19.33
N ILE A 231 -11.48 -28.55 20.26
CA ILE A 231 -12.41 -29.33 21.08
C ILE A 231 -13.53 -29.94 20.23
N GLY A 232 -14.05 -29.18 19.25
CA GLY A 232 -15.03 -29.67 18.28
C GLY A 232 -14.47 -30.80 17.40
N TYR A 233 -13.21 -30.67 16.99
CA TYR A 233 -12.50 -31.71 16.23
C TYR A 233 -12.32 -32.98 17.07
N LYS A 234 -11.94 -32.86 18.35
CA LYS A 234 -11.83 -34.00 19.28
C LYS A 234 -13.16 -34.74 19.45
N LYS A 235 -14.28 -34.02 19.64
CA LYS A 235 -15.62 -34.64 19.71
C LYS A 235 -16.02 -35.36 18.42
N SER A 236 -15.62 -34.84 17.25
CA SER A 236 -15.89 -35.49 15.97
C SER A 236 -15.05 -36.74 15.74
N VAL A 237 -13.78 -36.74 16.16
CA VAL A 237 -12.87 -37.88 16.04
C VAL A 237 -13.24 -38.97 17.06
N ASP A 238 -13.54 -38.61 18.31
CA ASP A 238 -13.99 -39.56 19.34
C ASP A 238 -15.37 -40.18 19.00
N SER A 239 -16.17 -39.54 18.13
CA SER A 239 -17.45 -40.09 17.62
C SER A 239 -17.31 -40.97 16.36
N ILE A 240 -16.13 -40.95 15.73
CA ILE A 240 -15.79 -41.80 14.59
C ILE A 240 -15.17 -43.13 15.08
N ASP A 241 -14.60 -43.13 16.29
CA ASP A 241 -13.97 -44.31 16.93
C ASP A 241 -14.82 -44.96 18.04
N ALA A 242 -16.12 -44.64 18.14
CA ALA A 242 -17.07 -45.21 19.12
C ALA A 242 -18.07 -46.20 18.49
#